data_AF-A0A0R1S6B1-F1
#
_entry.id   AF-A0A0R1S6B1-F1
#
_cell.length_a   1.000
_cell.length_b   1.000
_cell.length_c   1.000
_cell.angle_alpha   90.00
_cell.angle_beta   90.00
_cell.angle_gamma   90.00
#
_symmetry.space_group_name_H-M   'P 1'
#
loop_
_entity.id
_entity.type
_entity.pdbx_description
1 polymer ?
#
loop_
_entity_poly.entity_id
_entity_poly.type
_entity_poly.pdbx_seq_one_letter_code
_entity_poly.pdbx_strand_id
1 'polypeptide(L)'
;MSAKVAGTIMYKTETGQYVFLVKPQTKETFEMLSTEKNNQQTPLAAVLIALQAKLKIDVNQLRLTNLANIKLDSENVSFFVFQWSEHMPEFYTEQLALISEAGFQFKTPSEFTALLDKLEVTSVPHLN
;
A
#
# COMPACT_ATOMS: atom_id res chain seq x y z
N MET A 1 0.31 11.84 -20.98
CA MET A 1 -0.77 11.61 -20.00
C MET A 1 -0.13 11.00 -18.78
N SER A 2 -0.22 11.66 -17.61
CA SER A 2 0.06 10.96 -16.37
C SER A 2 -1.08 9.97 -16.12
N ALA A 3 -0.75 8.82 -15.53
CA ALA A 3 -1.75 7.85 -15.10
C ALA A 3 -1.60 7.67 -13.60
N LYS A 4 -2.72 7.61 -12.89
CA LYS A 4 -2.73 7.36 -11.46
C LYS A 4 -2.33 5.91 -11.20
N VAL A 5 -1.52 5.70 -10.18
CA VAL A 5 -1.08 4.39 -9.69
C VAL A 5 -1.21 4.37 -8.17
N ALA A 6 -1.59 3.22 -7.63
CA ALA A 6 -1.77 3.05 -6.19
C ALA A 6 -1.02 1.81 -5.66
N GLY A 7 -0.75 1.80 -4.36
CA GLY A 7 -0.18 0.63 -3.71
C GLY A 7 -0.35 0.60 -2.20
N THR A 8 -0.09 -0.57 -1.65
CA THR A 8 -0.06 -0.82 -0.20
C THR A 8 1.15 -1.68 0.15
N ILE A 9 1.55 -1.65 1.42
CA ILE A 9 2.54 -2.55 2.00
C ILE A 9 1.80 -3.46 2.97
N MET A 10 2.09 -4.76 2.94
CA MET A 10 1.65 -5.70 3.94
C MET A 10 2.82 -6.34 4.66
N TYR A 11 2.61 -6.72 5.91
CA TYR A 11 3.53 -7.59 6.64
C TYR A 11 2.74 -8.48 7.59
N LYS A 12 3.40 -9.55 8.02
CA LYS A 12 2.85 -10.46 9.00
C LYS A 12 3.23 -9.97 10.39
N THR A 13 2.24 -9.67 11.22
CA THR A 13 2.44 -9.29 12.62
C THR A 13 3.01 -10.47 13.42
N GLU A 14 3.53 -10.21 14.62
CA GLU A 14 3.95 -11.24 15.56
C GLU A 14 2.82 -12.24 15.90
N THR A 15 1.58 -11.78 15.87
CA THR A 15 0.38 -12.62 16.06
C THR A 15 0.03 -13.48 14.84
N GLY A 16 0.81 -13.40 13.77
CA GLY A 16 0.65 -14.16 12.54
C GLY A 16 -0.39 -13.60 11.56
N GLN A 17 -0.94 -12.42 11.83
CA GLN A 17 -1.96 -11.78 10.99
C GLN A 17 -1.30 -10.87 9.95
N TYR A 18 -1.84 -10.85 8.73
CA TYR A 18 -1.44 -9.85 7.74
C TYR A 18 -2.16 -8.54 7.97
N VAL A 19 -1.42 -7.44 7.89
CA VAL A 19 -1.98 -6.08 7.96
C VAL A 19 -1.51 -5.25 6.77
N PHE A 20 -2.33 -4.28 6.35
CA PHE A 20 -2.15 -3.50 5.12
C PHE A 20 -2.01 -2.01 5.42
N LEU A 21 -1.04 -1.37 4.76
CA LEU A 21 -0.77 0.05 4.89
C LEU A 21 -1.89 0.88 4.24
N VAL A 22 -2.41 1.84 4.99
CA VAL A 22 -3.37 2.83 4.53
C VAL A 22 -3.00 4.22 5.02
N LYS A 23 -3.52 5.24 4.35
CA LYS A 23 -3.48 6.62 4.79
C LYS A 23 -4.84 7.01 5.39
N PRO A 24 -4.94 7.42 6.66
CA PRO A 24 -6.15 8.05 7.18
C PRO A 24 -6.45 9.35 6.43
N GLN A 25 -7.70 9.52 6.02
CA GLN A 25 -8.24 10.74 5.42
C GLN A 25 -9.15 11.46 6.43
N THR A 26 -9.94 10.70 7.19
CA THR A 26 -10.68 11.16 8.37
C THR A 26 -10.54 10.14 9.51
N LYS A 27 -11.29 10.27 10.61
CA LYS A 27 -11.29 9.27 11.69
C LYS A 27 -11.77 7.88 11.24
N GLU A 28 -12.61 7.82 10.20
CA GLU A 28 -13.30 6.60 9.76
C GLU A 28 -13.05 6.26 8.29
N THR A 29 -12.38 7.14 7.54
CA THR A 29 -12.06 6.91 6.13
C THR A 29 -10.56 6.79 5.93
N PHE A 30 -10.20 5.83 5.09
CA PHE A 30 -8.83 5.55 4.69
C PHE A 30 -8.72 5.70 3.18
N GLU A 31 -7.51 5.94 2.71
CA GLU A 31 -7.14 5.96 1.31
C GLU A 31 -5.89 5.10 1.13
N MET A 32 -5.70 4.55 -0.07
CA MET A 32 -4.42 3.93 -0.41
C MET A 32 -3.40 5.00 -0.75
N LEU A 33 -2.13 4.65 -0.66
CA LEU A 33 -1.08 5.49 -1.21
C LEU A 33 -1.21 5.50 -2.74
N SER A 34 -1.59 6.65 -3.29
CA SER A 34 -1.59 6.89 -4.73
C SER A 34 -0.58 7.97 -5.14
N THR A 35 -0.12 7.88 -6.37
CA THR A 35 0.73 8.87 -7.03
C THR A 35 0.42 8.92 -8.52
N GLU A 36 0.82 9.98 -9.19
CA GLU A 36 0.85 10.03 -10.64
C GLU A 36 2.17 9.49 -11.17
N LYS A 37 2.12 8.71 -12.25
CA LYS A 37 3.32 8.35 -13.00
C LYS A 37 3.64 9.42 -14.05
N ASN A 38 4.91 9.74 -14.23
CA ASN A 38 5.36 10.50 -15.39
C ASN A 38 5.57 9.58 -16.61
N ASN A 39 5.83 10.16 -17.79
CA ASN A 39 6.02 9.37 -19.03
C ASN A 39 7.32 8.55 -19.05
N GLN A 40 8.27 8.80 -18.14
CA GLN A 40 9.58 8.15 -18.08
C GLN A 40 9.61 6.99 -17.08
N GLN A 41 8.53 6.76 -16.34
CA GLN A 41 8.44 5.74 -15.29
C GLN A 41 7.37 4.71 -15.60
N THR A 42 7.67 3.46 -15.26
CA THR A 42 6.64 2.42 -15.17
C THR A 42 5.73 2.71 -13.97
N PRO A 43 4.47 2.24 -13.97
CA PRO A 43 3.59 2.37 -12.79
C PRO A 43 4.22 1.81 -11.51
N LEU A 44 4.90 0.66 -11.63
CA LEU A 44 5.63 0.03 -10.53
C LEU A 44 6.73 0.94 -9.97
N ALA A 45 7.55 1.54 -10.83
CA ALA A 45 8.60 2.46 -10.40
C ALA A 45 8.01 3.69 -9.70
N ALA A 46 6.93 4.26 -10.26
CA ALA A 46 6.28 5.43 -9.69
C ALA A 46 5.75 5.16 -8.27
N VAL A 47 5.08 4.03 -8.04
CA VAL A 47 4.57 3.69 -6.69
C VAL A 47 5.69 3.39 -5.70
N LEU A 48 6.76 2.71 -6.11
CA LEU A 48 7.93 2.46 -5.24
C LEU A 48 8.62 3.77 -4.85
N ILE A 49 8.84 4.69 -5.79
CA ILE A 49 9.40 6.01 -5.51
C ILE A 49 8.52 6.78 -4.52
N ALA A 50 7.20 6.73 -4.69
CA ALA A 50 6.27 7.39 -3.79
C ALA A 50 6.27 6.77 -2.39
N LEU A 51 6.37 5.44 -2.26
CA LEU A 51 6.50 4.74 -0.98
C LEU A 51 7.80 5.15 -0.28
N GLN A 52 8.92 5.12 -0.98
CA GLN A 52 10.22 5.53 -0.43
C GLN A 52 10.20 6.98 0.06
N ALA A 53 9.69 7.90 -0.76
CA ALA A 53 9.67 9.32 -0.45
C ALA A 53 8.71 9.68 0.70
N LYS A 54 7.53 9.05 0.75
CA LYS A 54 6.51 9.38 1.77
C LYS A 54 6.74 8.67 3.10
N LEU A 55 7.24 7.45 3.08
CA LEU A 55 7.36 6.60 4.29
C LEU A 55 8.79 6.53 4.82
N LYS A 56 9.79 7.02 4.07
CA LYS A 56 11.23 6.95 4.42
C LYS A 56 11.75 5.51 4.64
N ILE A 57 11.13 4.54 3.99
CA ILE A 57 11.51 3.12 4.09
C ILE A 57 12.44 2.70 2.95
N ASP A 58 13.23 1.64 3.15
CA ASP A 58 13.98 1.00 2.07
C ASP A 58 13.08 0.09 1.24
N VAL A 59 12.73 0.54 0.04
CA VAL A 59 11.86 -0.20 -0.89
C VAL A 59 12.51 -1.46 -1.45
N ASN A 60 13.83 -1.66 -1.29
CA ASN A 60 14.48 -2.91 -1.69
C ASN A 60 14.12 -4.10 -0.77
N GLN A 61 13.60 -3.81 0.43
CA GLN A 61 13.07 -4.82 1.35
C GLN A 61 11.65 -5.29 0.97
N LEU A 62 11.02 -4.62 0.01
CA LEU A 62 9.69 -4.95 -0.47
C LEU A 62 9.76 -6.01 -1.57
N ARG A 63 8.76 -6.88 -1.60
CA ARG A 63 8.50 -7.84 -2.68
C ARG A 63 7.11 -7.60 -3.22
N LEU A 64 6.98 -7.47 -4.54
CA LEU A 64 5.67 -7.41 -5.16
C LEU A 64 4.99 -8.78 -5.01
N THR A 65 3.86 -8.83 -4.30
CA THR A 65 3.11 -10.07 -4.08
C THR A 65 1.87 -10.15 -4.94
N ASN A 66 1.21 -9.02 -5.21
CA ASN A 66 0.01 -8.99 -6.02
C ASN A 66 -0.12 -7.70 -6.84
N LEU A 67 -0.82 -7.82 -7.97
CA LEU A 67 -1.18 -6.74 -8.86
C LEU A 67 -2.66 -6.85 -9.19
N ALA A 68 -3.41 -5.78 -8.99
CA ALA A 68 -4.82 -5.69 -9.32
C ALA A 68 -5.11 -4.41 -10.12
N ASN A 69 -6.26 -4.38 -10.79
CA ASN A 69 -6.83 -3.14 -11.30
C ASN A 69 -8.02 -2.75 -10.42
N ILE A 70 -8.05 -1.49 -10.01
CA ILE A 70 -9.10 -0.92 -9.18
C ILE A 70 -9.64 0.32 -9.87
N LYS A 71 -10.89 0.70 -9.56
CA LYS A 71 -11.44 1.97 -10.01
C LYS A 71 -11.36 2.98 -8.87
N LEU A 72 -10.66 4.08 -9.11
CA LEU A 72 -10.49 5.15 -8.14
C LEU A 72 -10.84 6.47 -8.84
N ASP A 73 -11.79 7.22 -8.29
CA ASP A 73 -12.34 8.45 -8.91
C ASP A 73 -12.86 8.23 -10.34
N SER A 74 -13.48 7.07 -10.61
CA SER A 74 -13.92 6.61 -11.95
C SER A 74 -12.80 6.30 -12.96
N GLU A 75 -11.53 6.31 -12.54
CA GLU A 75 -10.38 5.93 -13.37
C GLU A 75 -9.89 4.52 -13.05
N ASN A 76 -9.49 3.77 -14.08
CA ASN A 76 -8.81 2.49 -13.89
C ASN A 76 -7.37 2.74 -13.44
N VAL A 77 -7.04 2.27 -12.24
CA VAL A 77 -5.76 2.46 -11.57
C VAL A 77 -5.12 1.11 -11.32
N SER A 78 -3.86 0.95 -11.72
CA SER A 78 -3.08 -0.21 -11.33
C SER A 78 -2.75 -0.13 -9.84
N PHE A 79 -3.02 -1.22 -9.14
CA PHE A 79 -2.84 -1.35 -7.70
C PHE A 79 -1.80 -2.44 -7.39
N PHE A 80 -0.79 -2.07 -6.63
CA PHE A 80 0.33 -2.96 -6.29
C PHE A 80 0.33 -3.28 -4.79
N VAL A 81 0.36 -4.57 -4.46
CA VAL A 81 0.51 -5.05 -3.09
C VAL A 81 1.95 -5.51 -2.90
N PHE A 82 2.65 -4.84 -2.00
CA PHE A 82 4.01 -5.19 -1.61
C PHE A 82 4.01 -5.87 -0.26
N GLN A 83 4.87 -6.85 -0.06
CA GLN A 83 5.11 -7.44 1.25
C GLN A 83 6.53 -7.13 1.70
N TRP A 84 6.72 -6.78 2.98
CA TRP A 84 8.06 -6.83 3.58
C TRP A 84 8.54 -8.27 3.64
N SER A 85 9.82 -8.46 3.35
CA SER A 85 10.47 -9.74 3.62
C SER A 85 10.40 -10.07 5.13
N GLU A 86 10.66 -11.32 5.49
CA GLU A 86 10.72 -11.68 6.91
C GLU A 86 11.93 -11.00 7.56
N HIS A 87 11.69 -10.30 8.66
CA HIS A 87 12.70 -9.56 9.41
C HIS A 87 12.58 -9.84 10.91
N MET A 88 13.60 -9.44 11.67
CA MET A 88 13.55 -9.48 13.13
C MET A 88 12.57 -8.41 13.66
N PRO A 89 11.96 -8.60 14.85
CA PRO A 89 10.97 -7.67 15.43
C PRO A 89 11.42 -6.20 15.51
N GLU A 90 12.71 -5.97 15.73
CA GLU A 90 13.31 -4.63 15.85
C GLU A 90 13.16 -3.84 14.54
N PHE A 91 13.29 -4.51 13.39
CA PHE A 91 13.07 -3.91 12.09
C PHE A 91 11.65 -3.32 11.99
N TYR A 92 10.63 -4.13 12.32
CA TYR A 92 9.25 -3.66 12.26
C TYR A 92 9.00 -2.52 13.24
N THR A 93 9.58 -2.56 14.43
CA THR A 93 9.46 -1.48 15.43
C THR A 93 9.93 -0.14 14.87
N GLU A 94 11.12 -0.12 14.25
CA GLU A 94 11.67 1.09 13.63
C GLU A 94 10.83 1.57 12.43
N GLN A 95 10.45 0.65 11.52
CA GLN A 95 9.68 1.01 10.34
C GLN A 95 8.27 1.53 10.69
N LEU A 96 7.63 0.94 11.70
CA LEU A 96 6.30 1.35 12.16
C LEU A 96 6.32 2.76 12.76
N ALA A 97 7.39 3.14 13.45
CA ALA A 97 7.58 4.51 13.95
C ALA A 97 7.65 5.51 12.79
N LEU A 98 8.48 5.24 11.77
CA LEU A 98 8.61 6.10 10.58
C LEU A 98 7.28 6.24 9.82
N ILE A 99 6.54 5.15 9.68
CA ILE A 99 5.23 5.13 9.01
C ILE A 99 4.20 5.94 9.79
N SER A 100 4.18 5.80 11.11
CA SER A 100 3.29 6.58 11.97
C SER A 100 3.61 8.07 11.91
N GLU A 101 4.90 8.46 11.92
CA GLU A 101 5.33 9.86 11.74
C GLU A 101 4.92 10.44 10.38
N ALA A 102 4.92 9.61 9.34
CA ALA A 102 4.41 9.98 8.01
C ALA A 102 2.87 10.10 7.95
N GLY A 103 2.17 9.78 9.05
CA GLY A 103 0.72 9.82 9.15
C GLY A 103 0.03 8.64 8.49
N PHE A 104 0.71 7.51 8.32
CA PHE A 104 0.14 6.27 7.80
C PHE A 104 -0.06 5.26 8.93
N GLN A 105 -0.90 4.25 8.69
CA GLN A 105 -1.15 3.18 9.64
C GLN A 105 -1.42 1.86 8.94
N PHE A 106 -1.29 0.76 9.68
CA PHE A 106 -1.64 -0.57 9.21
C PHE A 106 -3.03 -0.97 9.70
N LYS A 107 -3.80 -1.60 8.82
CA LYS A 107 -5.17 -2.05 9.06
C LYS A 107 -5.33 -3.53 8.80
N THR A 108 -6.29 -4.14 9.47
CA THR A 108 -6.59 -5.57 9.32
C THR A 108 -7.11 -5.88 7.91
N PRO A 109 -7.11 -7.17 7.49
CA PRO A 109 -7.65 -7.55 6.18
C PRO A 109 -9.12 -7.14 6.03
N SER A 110 -9.94 -7.26 7.08
CA SER A 110 -11.36 -6.87 7.04
C SER A 110 -11.55 -5.36 6.84
N GLU A 111 -10.79 -4.53 7.55
CA GLU A 111 -10.82 -3.07 7.37
C GLU A 111 -10.30 -2.67 5.97
N PHE A 112 -9.28 -3.38 5.47
CA PHE A 112 -8.73 -3.14 4.15
C PHE A 112 -9.67 -3.59 3.02
N THR A 113 -10.33 -4.74 3.16
CA THR A 113 -11.37 -5.17 2.21
C THR A 113 -12.54 -4.20 2.21
N ALA A 114 -12.98 -3.70 3.37
CA ALA A 114 -14.03 -2.67 3.42
C ALA A 114 -13.62 -1.35 2.73
N LEU A 115 -12.32 -1.03 2.71
CA LEU A 115 -11.79 0.07 1.89
C LEU A 115 -11.86 -0.27 0.40
N LEU A 116 -11.45 -1.49 0.03
CA LEU A 116 -11.52 -1.95 -1.36
C LEU A 116 -12.96 -2.02 -1.86
N ASP A 117 -13.95 -2.44 -1.07
CA ASP A 117 -15.36 -2.52 -1.48
C ASP A 117 -15.98 -1.15 -1.78
N LYS A 118 -15.47 -0.08 -1.13
CA LYS A 118 -15.87 1.31 -1.43
C LYS A 118 -15.30 1.80 -2.77
N LEU A 119 -14.27 1.13 -3.27
CA LEU A 119 -13.67 1.37 -4.58
C LEU A 119 -14.31 0.35 -5.52
N GLU A 120 -14.71 0.72 -6.73
CA GLU A 120 -15.23 -0.30 -7.67
C GLU A 120 -14.06 -1.16 -8.15
N VAL A 121 -13.71 -2.20 -7.38
CA VAL A 121 -12.58 -3.08 -7.67
C VAL A 121 -13.02 -4.10 -8.70
N THR A 122 -12.47 -4.00 -9.91
CA THR A 122 -12.75 -4.94 -11.00
C THR A 122 -12.01 -6.27 -10.85
N SER A 123 -10.99 -6.33 -10.00
CA SER A 123 -10.28 -7.56 -9.59
C SER A 123 -9.78 -7.45 -8.15
N VAL A 124 -10.27 -8.28 -7.23
CA VAL A 124 -9.84 -8.24 -5.82
C VAL A 124 -8.55 -9.05 -5.65
N PRO A 125 -7.51 -8.56 -4.94
CA PRO A 125 -6.34 -9.36 -4.60
C PRO A 125 -6.75 -10.62 -3.81
N HIS A 126 -6.31 -11.81 -4.24
CA HIS A 126 -6.41 -13.02 -3.41
C HIS A 126 -5.46 -12.87 -2.21
N LEU A 127 -6.02 -12.63 -1.02
CA LEU A 127 -5.31 -12.60 0.25
C LEU A 127 -5.45 -13.99 0.87
N ASN A 128 -4.43 -14.83 0.73
CA ASN A 128 -4.38 -16.16 1.37
C ASN A 128 -3.89 -16.06 2.81
#